data_AF-A0A7I7MNL2-F1
#
_entry.id   AF-A0A7I7MNL2-F1
#
_cell.length_a   1.000
_cell.length_b   1.000
_cell.length_c   1.000
_cell.angle_alpha   90.00
_cell.angle_beta   90.00
_cell.angle_gamma   90.00
#
_symmetry.space_group_name_H-M   'P 1'
#
loop_
_entity.id
_entity.type
_entity.pdbx_description
1 polymer ?
#
loop_
_entity_poly.entity_id
_entity_poly.type
_entity_poly.pdbx_seq_one_letter_code
_entity_poly.pdbx_strand_id
1 'polypeptide(L)'
;MLAALQDRMVEVGLRLHPDKTRIVYCRDGKRRGDYEHTSFTFLGFTFRPRGVRNKNGSMFVSFMPAISRDALKKIGREVRSWRLHHRTGHTFAGLASTINPIVRGWMNYYGAFYRSALYPS
;
A
#
# COMPACT_ATOMS: atom_id res chain seq x y z
N MET A 1 0.00 -25.34 10.81
CA MET A 1 -0.84 -24.19 10.40
C MET A 1 -1.01 -24.12 8.88
N LEU A 2 0.05 -24.00 8.07
CA LEU A 2 -0.09 -23.93 6.61
C LEU A 2 -0.68 -25.23 5.98
N ALA A 3 -0.27 -26.41 6.47
CA ALA A 3 -0.81 -27.69 6.01
C ALA A 3 -2.34 -27.78 6.18
N ALA A 4 -2.87 -27.44 7.35
CA ALA A 4 -4.32 -27.45 7.58
C ALA A 4 -5.10 -26.50 6.64
N LEU A 5 -4.53 -25.35 6.27
CA LEU A 5 -5.13 -24.47 5.27
C LEU A 5 -5.08 -25.07 3.86
N GLN A 6 -4.00 -25.77 3.53
CA GLN A 6 -3.87 -26.50 2.27
C GLN A 6 -4.96 -27.56 2.17
N ASP A 7 -5.14 -28.38 3.20
CA ASP A 7 -6.13 -29.47 3.24
C ASP A 7 -7.55 -28.91 3.04
N ARG A 8 -7.89 -27.83 3.76
CA ARG A 8 -9.20 -27.20 3.64
C ARG A 8 -9.46 -26.62 2.25
N MET A 9 -8.44 -26.10 1.57
CA MET A 9 -8.59 -25.61 0.19
C MET A 9 -8.83 -26.77 -0.78
N VAL A 10 -8.15 -27.90 -0.57
CA VAL A 10 -8.34 -29.11 -1.40
C VAL A 10 -9.76 -29.65 -1.29
N GLU A 11 -10.36 -29.64 -0.09
CA GLU A 11 -11.76 -30.05 0.12
C GLU A 11 -12.77 -29.25 -0.73
N VAL A 12 -12.44 -28.03 -1.11
CA VAL A 12 -13.27 -27.17 -1.98
C VAL A 12 -12.75 -27.07 -3.42
N GLY A 13 -11.84 -27.96 -3.83
CA GLY A 13 -11.29 -28.01 -5.19
C GLY A 13 -10.27 -26.90 -5.50
N LEU A 14 -9.68 -26.28 -4.49
CA LEU A 14 -8.68 -25.21 -4.63
C LEU A 14 -7.29 -25.65 -4.17
N ARG A 15 -6.25 -24.97 -4.66
CA ARG A 15 -4.86 -25.17 -4.23
C ARG A 15 -4.21 -23.83 -3.90
N LEU A 16 -3.48 -23.76 -2.78
CA LEU A 16 -2.64 -22.60 -2.48
C LEU A 16 -1.51 -22.48 -3.50
N HIS A 17 -1.28 -21.27 -3.99
CA HIS A 17 -0.21 -21.02 -4.95
C HIS A 17 1.13 -20.90 -4.20
N PRO A 18 2.15 -21.71 -4.55
CA PRO A 18 3.38 -21.82 -3.77
C PRO A 18 4.11 -20.47 -3.63
N ASP A 19 4.22 -19.69 -4.72
CA ASP A 19 4.96 -18.42 -4.67
C ASP A 19 4.18 -17.24 -4.07
N LYS A 20 2.85 -17.34 -4.03
CA LYS A 20 1.99 -16.25 -3.49
C LYS A 20 1.68 -16.46 -2.01
N THR A 21 1.76 -17.70 -1.54
CA THR A 21 1.42 -18.08 -0.16
C THR A 21 2.69 -18.19 0.67
N ARG A 22 2.79 -17.34 1.70
CA ARG A 22 3.91 -17.33 2.64
C ARG A 22 3.46 -16.87 4.01
N ILE A 23 4.16 -17.34 5.04
CA ILE A 23 4.01 -16.83 6.40
C ILE A 23 4.91 -15.61 6.53
N VAL A 24 4.38 -14.52 7.10
CA VAL A 24 5.11 -13.26 7.28
C VAL A 24 5.22 -12.95 8.75
N TYR A 25 6.45 -12.69 9.20
CA TYR A 25 6.71 -12.23 10.55
C TYR A 25 6.37 -10.75 10.68
N CYS A 26 5.32 -10.45 11.43
CA CYS A 26 4.89 -9.09 11.72
C CYS A 26 5.80 -8.43 12.76
N ARG A 27 7.03 -8.08 12.37
CA ARG A 27 8.04 -7.46 13.25
C ARG A 27 7.58 -6.11 13.80
N ASP A 28 7.83 -5.85 15.08
CA ASP A 28 7.54 -4.56 15.73
C ASP A 28 8.57 -4.24 16.83
N GLY A 29 8.33 -3.21 17.65
CA GLY A 29 9.25 -2.82 18.73
C GLY A 29 9.48 -3.90 19.80
N LYS A 30 8.54 -4.83 20.01
CA LYS A 30 8.64 -5.93 20.98
C LYS A 30 9.12 -7.22 20.33
N ARG A 31 8.68 -7.47 19.10
CA ARG A 31 8.97 -8.67 18.29
C ARG A 31 10.22 -8.41 17.44
N ARG A 32 11.39 -8.75 17.98
CA ARG A 32 12.70 -8.42 17.37
C ARG A 32 13.39 -9.58 16.65
N GLY A 33 12.72 -10.73 16.50
CA GLY A 33 13.26 -11.89 15.79
C GLY A 33 13.57 -11.57 14.33
N ASP A 34 14.50 -12.34 13.78
CA ASP A 34 14.93 -12.20 12.38
C ASP A 34 14.35 -13.34 11.54
N TYR A 35 13.72 -12.98 10.43
CA TYR A 35 13.00 -13.88 9.55
C TYR A 35 13.06 -13.34 8.13
N GLU A 36 13.08 -14.24 7.15
CA GLU A 36 13.18 -13.88 5.73
C GLU A 36 12.06 -12.94 5.25
N HIS A 37 10.82 -13.20 5.68
CA HIS A 37 9.65 -12.44 5.26
C HIS A 37 9.12 -11.56 6.39
N THR A 38 9.34 -10.26 6.29
CA THR A 38 8.85 -9.26 7.27
C THR A 38 7.94 -8.20 6.65
N SER A 39 7.39 -8.45 5.48
CA SER A 39 6.41 -7.57 4.84
C SER A 39 5.55 -8.32 3.84
N PHE A 40 4.35 -7.79 3.59
CA PHE A 40 3.49 -8.22 2.50
C PHE A 40 2.68 -7.05 1.95
N THR A 41 2.15 -7.23 0.74
CA THR A 41 1.24 -6.27 0.13
C THR A 41 -0.14 -6.89 -0.02
N PHE A 42 -1.17 -6.18 0.43
CA PHE A 42 -2.57 -6.57 0.30
C PHE A 42 -3.39 -5.35 -0.09
N LEU A 43 -4.23 -5.48 -1.12
CA LEU A 43 -5.09 -4.40 -1.65
C LEU A 43 -4.34 -3.07 -1.90
N GLY A 44 -3.12 -3.14 -2.42
CA GLY A 44 -2.33 -1.94 -2.71
C GLY A 44 -1.65 -1.29 -1.48
N PHE A 45 -1.71 -1.90 -0.31
CA PHE A 45 -1.00 -1.46 0.89
C PHE A 45 0.12 -2.43 1.27
N THR A 46 1.33 -1.93 1.48
CA THR A 46 2.44 -2.72 2.02
C THR A 46 2.50 -2.59 3.54
N PHE A 47 2.27 -3.71 4.22
CA PHE A 47 2.40 -3.89 5.65
C PHE A 47 3.85 -4.25 5.99
N ARG A 48 4.47 -3.48 6.88
CA ARG A 48 5.86 -3.68 7.34
C ARG A 48 6.11 -2.94 8.66
N PRO A 49 7.24 -3.14 9.35
CA PRO A 49 7.63 -2.33 10.49
C PRO A 49 7.79 -0.86 10.09
N ARG A 50 7.14 0.04 10.83
CA ARG A 50 7.14 1.50 10.61
C ARG A 50 7.19 2.23 11.95
N GLY A 51 7.81 3.40 11.95
CA GLY A 51 7.71 4.35 13.05
C GLY A 51 6.29 4.92 13.13
N VAL A 52 5.73 4.93 14.33
CA VAL A 52 4.39 5.44 14.64
C VAL A 52 4.51 6.39 15.82
N ARG A 53 3.76 7.49 15.75
CA ARG A 53 3.64 8.44 16.85
C ARG A 53 2.41 8.09 17.68
N ASN A 54 2.57 7.91 18.99
CA ASN A 54 1.45 7.71 19.90
C ASN A 54 0.74 9.04 20.22
N LYS A 55 -0.37 8.98 20.96
CA LYS A 55 -1.15 10.17 21.38
C LYS A 55 -0.34 11.16 22.23
N ASN A 56 0.67 10.67 22.96
CA ASN A 56 1.55 11.48 23.82
C ASN A 56 2.75 12.06 23.03
N GLY A 57 2.79 11.84 21.72
CA GLY A 57 3.85 12.34 20.85
C GLY A 57 5.11 11.47 20.79
N SER A 58 5.21 10.40 21.58
CA SER A 58 6.37 9.49 21.56
C SER A 58 6.35 8.57 20.34
N MET A 59 7.54 8.29 19.80
CA MET A 59 7.73 7.40 18.65
C MET A 59 7.94 5.96 19.10
N PHE A 60 7.34 5.00 18.41
CA PHE A 60 7.56 3.57 18.58
C PHE A 60 7.44 2.83 17.25
N VAL A 61 7.93 1.60 17.16
CA VAL A 61 7.81 0.77 15.94
C VAL A 61 6.61 -0.16 16.05
N SER A 62 5.76 -0.13 15.04
CA SER A 62 4.62 -1.06 14.88
C SER A 62 4.57 -1.61 13.46
N PHE A 63 3.88 -2.74 13.29
CA PHE A 63 3.67 -3.36 11.98
C PHE A 63 2.43 -2.74 11.31
N MET A 64 2.65 -1.81 10.38
CA MET A 64 1.59 -0.94 9.88
C MET A 64 1.54 -0.84 8.34
N PRO A 65 0.35 -0.71 7.75
CA PRO A 65 0.18 -0.52 6.31
C PRO A 65 0.56 0.89 5.86
N ALA A 66 1.01 1.05 4.61
CA ALA A 66 0.93 2.31 3.86
C ALA A 66 0.83 1.96 2.37
N ILE A 67 0.53 2.94 1.50
CA ILE A 67 0.51 2.73 0.04
C ILE A 67 1.76 1.95 -0.42
N SER A 68 1.54 0.94 -1.27
CA SER A 68 2.63 0.13 -1.82
C SER A 68 3.44 0.91 -2.87
N ARG A 69 4.69 0.52 -3.06
CA ARG A 69 5.53 1.09 -4.12
C ARG A 69 4.91 0.89 -5.51
N ASP A 70 4.24 -0.24 -5.74
CA ASP A 70 3.61 -0.53 -7.03
C ASP A 70 2.36 0.31 -7.26
N ALA A 71 1.57 0.55 -6.21
CA ALA A 71 0.45 1.50 -6.28
C ALA A 71 0.94 2.93 -6.55
N LEU A 72 1.99 3.39 -5.87
CA LEU A 72 2.63 4.68 -6.16
C LEU A 72 3.14 4.77 -7.61
N LYS A 73 3.82 3.73 -8.11
CA LYS A 73 4.27 3.67 -9.51
C LYS A 73 3.10 3.72 -10.49
N LYS A 74 2.00 3.02 -10.19
CA LYS A 74 0.78 3.03 -11.03
C LYS A 74 0.18 4.43 -11.09
N ILE A 75 0.00 5.08 -9.95
CA ILE A 75 -0.46 6.48 -9.86
C ILE A 75 0.48 7.40 -10.65
N GLY A 76 1.79 7.30 -10.45
CA GLY A 76 2.76 8.13 -11.17
C GLY A 76 2.76 7.91 -12.68
N ARG A 77 2.52 6.68 -13.16
CA ARG A 77 2.33 6.40 -14.59
C ARG A 77 1.07 7.05 -15.13
N GLU A 78 -0.03 6.99 -14.38
CA GLU A 78 -1.29 7.64 -14.76
C GLU A 78 -1.14 9.16 -14.83
N VAL A 79 -0.52 9.79 -13.83
CA VAL A 79 -0.26 11.23 -13.85
C VAL A 79 0.59 11.64 -15.06
N ARG A 80 1.61 10.84 -15.42
CA ARG A 80 2.43 11.09 -16.62
C ARG A 80 1.65 10.90 -17.93
N SER A 81 0.71 9.96 -17.99
CA SER A 81 -0.09 9.68 -19.19
C SER A 81 -0.99 10.87 -19.58
N TRP A 82 -1.36 11.72 -18.62
CA TRP A 82 -2.17 12.91 -18.88
C TRP A 82 -1.47 13.94 -19.76
N ARG A 83 -0.12 13.88 -19.86
CA ARG A 83 0.70 14.74 -20.73
C ARG A 83 0.34 16.22 -20.61
N LEU A 84 0.20 16.71 -19.37
CA LEU A 84 -0.32 18.06 -19.09
C LEU A 84 0.47 19.17 -19.79
N HIS A 85 1.78 18.97 -20.00
CA HIS A 85 2.64 19.88 -20.77
C HIS A 85 2.21 20.07 -22.24
N HIS A 86 1.44 19.15 -22.82
CA HIS A 86 0.89 19.29 -24.18
C HIS A 86 -0.53 19.88 -24.20
N ARG A 87 -1.16 20.13 -23.04
CA ARG A 87 -2.56 20.60 -22.97
C ARG A 87 -2.66 22.13 -22.92
N THR A 88 -2.00 22.82 -23.83
CA THR A 88 -1.91 24.30 -23.86
C THR A 88 -3.23 24.99 -24.18
N GLY A 89 -4.17 24.32 -24.87
CA GLY A 89 -5.50 24.86 -25.19
C GLY A 89 -6.56 24.72 -24.10
N HIS A 90 -6.22 24.22 -22.92
CA HIS A 90 -7.18 24.02 -21.83
C HIS A 90 -7.02 25.09 -20.74
N THR A 91 -8.14 25.52 -20.16
CA THR A 91 -8.08 26.36 -18.96
C THR A 91 -7.62 25.53 -17.77
N PHE A 92 -6.92 26.17 -16.83
CA PHE A 92 -6.55 25.53 -15.57
C PHE A 92 -7.78 24.96 -14.85
N ALA A 93 -8.89 25.70 -14.81
CA ALA A 93 -10.14 25.26 -14.21
C ALA A 93 -10.71 23.99 -14.88
N GLY A 94 -10.64 23.90 -16.22
CA GLY A 94 -11.09 22.71 -16.95
C GLY A 94 -10.19 21.49 -16.73
N LEU A 95 -8.88 21.70 -16.60
CA LEU A 95 -7.96 20.63 -16.21
C LEU A 95 -8.24 20.15 -14.77
N ALA A 96 -8.42 21.10 -13.86
CA ALA A 96 -8.71 20.82 -12.46
C ALA A 96 -10.03 20.06 -12.27
N SER A 97 -11.10 20.42 -13.00
CA SER A 97 -12.39 19.73 -12.90
C SER A 97 -12.31 18.26 -13.33
N THR A 98 -11.44 17.95 -14.28
CA THR A 98 -11.21 16.58 -14.77
C THR A 98 -10.30 15.78 -13.85
N ILE A 99 -9.23 16.39 -13.34
CA ILE A 99 -8.15 15.71 -12.60
C ILE A 99 -8.48 15.57 -11.10
N ASN A 100 -9.07 16.61 -10.49
CA ASN A 100 -9.28 16.65 -9.05
C ASN A 100 -10.11 15.46 -8.51
N PRO A 101 -11.18 15.00 -9.16
CA PRO A 101 -11.91 13.82 -8.69
C PRO A 101 -11.06 12.55 -8.62
N ILE A 102 -10.17 12.35 -9.59
CA ILE A 102 -9.28 11.17 -9.64
C ILE A 102 -8.26 11.24 -8.50
N VAL A 103 -7.57 12.38 -8.36
CA VAL A 103 -6.59 12.58 -7.29
C VAL A 103 -7.26 12.47 -5.92
N ARG A 104 -8.45 13.03 -5.74
CA ARG A 104 -9.23 12.92 -4.50
C ARG A 104 -9.56 11.47 -4.17
N GLY A 105 -9.94 10.67 -5.17
CA GLY A 105 -10.15 9.23 -5.02
C GLY A 105 -8.91 8.51 -4.50
N TRP A 106 -7.73 8.79 -5.08
CA TRP A 106 -6.47 8.21 -4.60
C TRP A 106 -6.12 8.66 -3.19
N MET A 107 -6.29 9.95 -2.87
CA MET A 107 -6.03 10.49 -1.54
C MET A 107 -6.96 9.88 -0.50
N ASN A 108 -8.24 9.68 -0.82
CA ASN A 108 -9.21 9.06 0.08
C ASN A 108 -8.90 7.58 0.32
N TYR A 109 -8.56 6.83 -0.73
CA TYR A 109 -8.26 5.40 -0.61
C TYR A 109 -6.89 5.16 0.05
N TYR A 110 -5.82 5.65 -0.57
CA TYR A 110 -4.46 5.37 -0.13
C TYR A 110 -4.01 6.22 1.07
N GLY A 111 -4.73 7.30 1.38
CA GLY A 111 -4.47 8.14 2.54
C GLY A 111 -5.04 7.61 3.85
N ALA A 112 -5.78 6.49 3.84
CA ALA A 112 -6.48 5.94 5.02
C ALA A 112 -5.55 5.62 6.21
N PHE A 113 -4.28 5.28 5.97
CA PHE A 113 -3.34 4.90 7.03
C PHE A 113 -2.20 5.91 7.24
N TYR A 114 -1.40 6.16 6.20
CA TYR A 114 -0.28 7.10 6.24
C TYR A 114 -0.38 8.02 5.05
N ARG A 115 -1.19 9.07 5.18
CA ARG A 115 -1.31 10.11 4.17
C ARG A 115 0.05 10.75 3.86
N SER A 116 0.95 10.83 4.85
CA SER A 116 2.34 11.28 4.66
C SER A 116 3.11 10.49 3.60
N ALA A 117 2.79 9.21 3.39
CA ALA A 117 3.44 8.37 2.38
C ALA A 117 3.01 8.67 0.93
N LEU A 118 2.02 9.56 0.72
CA LEU A 118 1.60 10.03 -0.60
C LEU A 118 2.34 11.29 -1.04
N TYR A 119 3.05 11.96 -0.13
CA TYR A 119 3.80 13.18 -0.47
C TYR A 119 5.24 12.81 -0.86
N PRO A 120 5.83 13.51 -1.84
CA PRO A 120 7.26 13.39 -2.12
C PRO A 120 8.08 13.70 -0.86
N SER A 121 9.19 12.97 -0.70
CA SER A 121 10.21 13.23 0.33
C SER A 121 11.17 14.32 -0.14
#